data_AF-A0A961XQL4-F1
#
_entry.id   AF-A0A961XQL4-F1
#
_cell.length_a   1.000
_cell.length_b   1.000
_cell.length_c   1.000
_cell.angle_alpha   90.00
_cell.angle_beta   90.00
_cell.angle_gamma   90.00
#
_symmetry.space_group_name_H-M   'P 1'
#
loop_
_entity.id
_entity.type
_entity.pdbx_description
1 polymer ?
#
loop_
_entity_poly.entity_id
_entity_poly.type
_entity_poly.pdbx_seq_one_letter_code
_entity_poly.pdbx_strand_id
1 'polypeptide(L)'
;MASKYSNMTFQGYRRENGRVGVRNHVVILPLDDISNAACEAVANNIKGTMAIPHAYGRLQFGEDLEVHFRTIIGTGANPNVAACVVIGIEPGWTQRVVDGIAKTGKPVWGISIEQKGDLETIRQASWKAKEFVHWASELQREECSISELWVSTKCGESDTTTGLGSCPTVGNMYDKLLPEGIYGFFGETSEITGAEHICQKRAINEEVGERWYKMWKAYQDEVIFAHQTDDLSDSQPTKGNIEGGLTTIEEKALGNLEKIGRTSKYIDILDPAEAPQSGNGLYFMDSSSAAAECVTLMAAGGAVIHTFPTG
;
A
#
# COMPACT_ATOMS: atom_id res chain seq x y z
N MET A 1 -6.47 -23.46 22.89
CA MET A 1 -5.02 -23.68 23.13
C MET A 1 -4.27 -22.58 22.40
N ALA A 2 -3.24 -21.99 23.01
CA ALA A 2 -2.37 -21.06 22.28
C ALA A 2 -1.78 -21.80 21.07
N SER A 3 -1.81 -21.17 19.89
CA SER A 3 -1.23 -21.76 18.68
C SER A 3 0.30 -21.75 18.81
N LYS A 4 1.00 -22.57 18.03
CA LYS A 4 2.47 -22.58 18.04
C LYS A 4 3.11 -21.26 17.56
N TYR A 5 2.30 -20.37 16.98
CA TYR A 5 2.70 -19.04 16.54
C TYR A 5 2.43 -17.95 17.59
N SER A 6 1.77 -18.31 18.70
CA SER A 6 1.51 -17.36 19.79
C SER A 6 2.80 -16.92 20.45
N ASN A 7 2.89 -15.62 20.75
CA ASN A 7 4.10 -14.94 21.26
C ASN A 7 5.29 -14.93 20.29
N MET A 8 5.07 -15.14 18.98
CA MET A 8 6.12 -14.88 18.00
C MET A 8 6.51 -13.40 18.03
N THR A 9 7.80 -13.14 17.94
CA THR A 9 8.37 -11.80 17.89
C THR A 9 9.23 -11.61 16.64
N PHE A 10 9.49 -10.36 16.29
CA PHE A 10 10.43 -9.99 15.23
C PHE A 10 11.22 -8.75 15.63
N GLN A 11 12.39 -8.55 15.01
CA GLN A 11 13.23 -7.38 15.22
C GLN A 11 12.75 -6.22 14.34
N GLY A 12 12.03 -5.28 14.92
CA GLY A 12 11.40 -4.14 14.24
C GLY A 12 11.89 -2.79 14.74
N TYR A 13 11.50 -1.72 14.06
CA TYR A 13 11.72 -0.34 14.49
C TYR A 13 10.42 0.23 15.03
N ARG A 14 10.29 0.34 16.35
CA ARG A 14 9.15 0.98 16.98
C ARG A 14 9.17 2.48 16.74
N ARG A 15 8.02 3.04 16.37
CA ARG A 15 7.82 4.47 16.15
C ARG A 15 7.09 5.08 17.34
N GLU A 16 7.16 6.40 17.47
CA GLU A 16 6.57 7.14 18.59
C GLU A 16 5.05 6.95 18.71
N ASN A 17 4.36 6.77 17.58
CA ASN A 17 2.94 6.45 17.52
C ASN A 17 2.61 4.96 17.79
N GLY A 18 3.58 4.16 18.25
CA GLY A 18 3.41 2.74 18.56
C GLY A 18 3.42 1.79 17.36
N ARG A 19 3.36 2.29 16.11
CA ARG A 19 3.47 1.46 14.90
C ARG A 19 4.90 0.91 14.76
N VAL A 20 5.05 -0.23 14.08
CA VAL A 20 6.36 -0.89 13.92
C VAL A 20 6.71 -1.04 12.45
N GLY A 21 7.90 -0.57 12.06
CA GLY A 21 8.49 -0.78 10.74
C GLY A 21 9.47 -1.95 10.71
N VAL A 22 9.65 -2.57 9.54
CA VAL A 22 10.70 -3.59 9.30
C VAL A 22 11.90 -3.02 8.56
N ARG A 23 11.82 -1.75 8.14
CA ARG A 23 12.87 -0.94 7.52
C ARG A 23 12.97 0.43 8.21
N ASN A 24 14.01 1.18 7.88
CA ASN A 24 14.33 2.47 8.49
C ASN A 24 14.83 3.46 7.44
N HIS A 25 13.96 3.82 6.51
CA HIS A 25 14.28 4.67 5.36
C HIS A 25 14.17 6.16 5.71
N VAL A 26 15.09 6.97 5.20
CA VAL A 26 14.89 8.42 5.08
C VAL A 26 14.41 8.69 3.66
N VAL A 27 13.19 9.19 3.52
CA VAL A 27 12.55 9.38 2.22
C VAL A 27 12.63 10.83 1.79
N ILE A 28 12.93 11.05 0.51
CA ILE A 28 12.77 12.34 -0.18
C ILE A 28 11.52 12.20 -1.04
N LEU A 29 10.42 12.78 -0.56
CA LEU A 29 9.08 12.58 -1.09
C LEU A 29 8.70 13.75 -1.98
N PRO A 30 8.66 13.58 -3.31
CA PRO A 30 8.02 14.56 -4.17
C PRO A 30 6.52 14.58 -3.86
N LEU A 31 5.95 15.77 -3.75
CA LEU A 31 4.50 15.98 -3.72
C LEU A 31 3.90 15.83 -5.11
N ASP A 32 4.66 16.27 -6.12
CA ASP A 32 4.24 16.37 -7.51
C ASP A 32 5.35 15.94 -8.46
N ASP A 33 4.97 15.62 -9.70
CA ASP A 33 5.88 15.11 -10.72
C ASP A 33 6.98 16.09 -11.14
N ILE A 34 6.74 17.40 -11.00
CA ILE A 34 7.76 18.43 -11.25
C ILE A 34 8.86 18.36 -10.18
N SER A 35 8.48 18.06 -8.95
CA SER A 35 9.39 17.99 -7.81
C SER A 35 10.28 16.73 -7.83
N ASN A 36 10.00 15.75 -8.69
CA ASN A 36 10.78 14.51 -8.83
C ASN A 36 12.28 14.79 -9.04
N ALA A 37 12.64 15.68 -9.97
CA ALA A 37 14.03 15.94 -10.30
C ALA A 37 14.82 16.52 -9.10
N ALA A 38 14.19 17.40 -8.32
CA ALA A 38 14.79 17.94 -7.10
C ALA A 38 14.96 16.83 -6.04
N CYS A 39 13.96 15.96 -5.85
CA CYS A 39 14.04 14.83 -4.93
C CYS A 39 15.16 13.85 -5.30
N GLU A 40 15.25 13.48 -6.58
CA GLU A 40 16.30 12.59 -7.10
C GLU A 40 17.69 13.21 -6.96
N ALA A 41 17.84 14.51 -7.20
CA ALA A 41 19.10 15.21 -7.00
C ALA A 41 19.54 15.19 -5.52
N VAL A 42 18.62 15.39 -4.57
CA VAL A 42 18.90 15.26 -3.13
C VAL A 42 19.32 13.84 -2.79
N ALA A 43 18.61 12.82 -3.29
CA ALA A 43 18.93 11.42 -3.04
C ALA A 43 20.28 11.00 -3.64
N ASN A 44 20.66 11.58 -4.78
CA ASN A 44 21.99 11.40 -5.34
C ASN A 44 23.08 11.98 -4.44
N ASN A 45 22.85 13.17 -3.85
CA ASN A 45 23.80 13.86 -2.98
C ASN A 45 23.96 13.17 -1.60
N ILE A 46 22.85 12.72 -1.00
CA ILE A 46 22.83 12.21 0.37
C ILE A 46 22.59 10.71 0.37
N LYS A 47 23.68 9.94 0.50
CA LYS A 47 23.60 8.47 0.60
C LYS A 47 22.84 8.05 1.86
N GLY A 48 22.06 6.97 1.75
CA GLY A 48 21.16 6.50 2.80
C GLY A 48 19.74 7.07 2.72
N THR A 49 19.46 7.95 1.76
CA THR A 49 18.11 8.42 1.45
C THR A 49 17.53 7.71 0.22
N MET A 50 16.21 7.80 0.05
CA MET A 50 15.47 7.21 -1.07
C MET A 50 14.48 8.23 -1.62
N ALA A 51 14.62 8.62 -2.89
CA ALA A 51 13.60 9.36 -3.60
C ALA A 51 12.52 8.41 -4.12
N ILE A 52 11.25 8.83 -4.05
CA ILE A 52 10.10 8.04 -4.53
C ILE A 52 9.33 8.85 -5.58
N PRO A 53 9.82 8.89 -6.84
CA PRO A 53 9.19 9.69 -7.89
C PRO A 53 7.86 9.09 -8.35
N HIS A 54 6.93 9.95 -8.78
CA HIS A 54 5.64 9.55 -9.34
C HIS A 54 5.13 10.54 -10.40
N ALA A 55 4.10 10.15 -11.16
CA ALA A 55 3.56 10.95 -12.27
C ALA A 55 2.41 11.91 -11.87
N TYR A 56 1.94 11.88 -10.62
CA TYR A 56 0.76 12.62 -10.15
C TYR A 56 1.13 13.90 -9.37
N GLY A 57 0.13 14.58 -8.79
CA GLY A 57 0.30 15.78 -7.94
C GLY A 57 0.05 17.13 -8.63
N ARG A 58 -0.61 17.12 -9.79
CA ARG A 58 -1.09 18.31 -10.50
C ARG A 58 -2.48 18.10 -11.08
N LEU A 59 -3.31 19.14 -10.96
CA LEU A 59 -4.63 19.26 -11.61
C LEU A 59 -5.67 18.20 -11.21
N GLN A 60 -5.43 17.40 -10.16
CA GLN A 60 -6.49 16.63 -9.52
C GLN A 60 -7.50 17.56 -8.82
N PHE A 61 -8.76 17.15 -8.76
CA PHE A 61 -9.84 17.86 -8.06
C PHE A 61 -10.79 16.85 -7.41
N GLY A 62 -11.56 17.30 -6.41
CA GLY A 62 -12.51 16.44 -5.72
C GLY A 62 -11.84 15.23 -5.05
N GLU A 63 -12.45 14.05 -5.18
CA GLU A 63 -11.97 12.83 -4.52
C GLU A 63 -10.59 12.39 -5.03
N ASP A 64 -10.27 12.57 -6.32
CA ASP A 64 -8.95 12.23 -6.87
C ASP A 64 -7.82 13.00 -6.16
N LEU A 65 -8.09 14.27 -5.81
CA LEU A 65 -7.13 15.10 -5.07
C LEU A 65 -6.98 14.60 -3.63
N GLU A 66 -8.07 14.17 -3.01
CA GLU A 66 -8.05 13.64 -1.65
C GLU A 66 -7.36 12.28 -1.56
N VAL A 67 -7.58 11.37 -2.54
CA VAL A 67 -6.82 10.12 -2.68
C VAL A 67 -5.33 10.40 -2.89
N HIS A 68 -4.98 11.40 -3.71
CA HIS A 68 -3.58 11.80 -3.88
C HIS A 68 -2.95 12.23 -2.54
N PHE A 69 -3.58 13.14 -1.80
CA PHE A 69 -3.06 13.56 -0.49
C PHE A 69 -2.99 12.41 0.51
N ARG A 70 -4.02 11.55 0.56
CA ARG A 70 -4.05 10.36 1.42
C ARG A 70 -2.88 9.43 1.10
N THR A 71 -2.60 9.22 -0.18
CA THR A 71 -1.50 8.37 -0.65
C THR A 71 -0.14 8.94 -0.30
N ILE A 72 0.11 10.23 -0.56
CA ILE A 72 1.40 10.88 -0.28
C ILE A 72 1.64 10.97 1.24
N ILE A 73 0.62 11.40 2.01
CA ILE A 73 0.70 11.43 3.47
C ILE A 73 0.93 10.02 4.02
N GLY A 74 0.18 9.03 3.55
CA GLY A 74 0.32 7.63 3.94
C GLY A 74 1.71 7.07 3.66
N THR A 75 2.29 7.42 2.50
CA THR A 75 3.65 7.00 2.11
C THR A 75 4.69 7.53 3.10
N GLY A 76 4.64 8.81 3.45
CA GLY A 76 5.53 9.37 4.48
C GLY A 76 5.22 8.86 5.90
N ALA A 77 3.94 8.59 6.20
CA ALA A 77 3.48 8.07 7.48
C ALA A 77 3.86 6.60 7.71
N ASN A 78 4.10 5.82 6.65
CA ASN A 78 4.42 4.39 6.73
C ASN A 78 5.55 4.10 7.74
N PRO A 79 5.44 3.09 8.63
CA PRO A 79 6.45 2.83 9.66
C PRO A 79 7.84 2.43 9.14
N ASN A 80 7.95 1.98 7.88
CA ASN A 80 9.25 1.77 7.23
C ASN A 80 9.99 3.07 6.92
N VAL A 81 9.30 4.22 6.93
CA VAL A 81 9.88 5.56 6.81
C VAL A 81 10.19 6.08 8.21
N ALA A 82 11.47 6.30 8.49
CA ALA A 82 11.96 6.86 9.74
C ALA A 82 11.77 8.38 9.78
N ALA A 83 12.10 9.06 8.68
CA ALA A 83 11.98 10.50 8.53
C ALA A 83 11.74 10.86 7.05
N CYS A 84 11.14 12.02 6.79
CA CYS A 84 10.72 12.42 5.45
C CYS A 84 11.05 13.88 5.13
N VAL A 85 11.68 14.13 3.98
CA VAL A 85 11.78 15.46 3.37
C VAL A 85 10.75 15.56 2.26
N VAL A 86 9.77 16.45 2.38
CA VAL A 86 8.75 16.69 1.35
C VAL A 86 9.21 17.84 0.46
N ILE A 87 9.23 17.62 -0.85
CA ILE A 87 9.50 18.68 -1.82
C ILE A 87 8.28 18.80 -2.72
N GLY A 88 7.68 19.98 -2.77
CA GLY A 88 6.58 20.28 -3.67
C GLY A 88 6.85 21.53 -4.50
N ILE A 89 6.00 21.79 -5.48
CA ILE A 89 6.10 22.99 -6.30
C ILE A 89 5.76 24.25 -5.47
N GLU A 90 4.69 24.18 -4.67
CA GLU A 90 4.11 25.33 -3.96
C GLU A 90 3.93 25.05 -2.45
N PRO A 91 3.97 26.09 -1.58
CA PRO A 91 4.07 25.92 -0.13
C PRO A 91 2.83 25.35 0.57
N GLY A 92 1.61 25.63 0.09
CA GLY A 92 0.35 25.23 0.75
C GLY A 92 0.16 23.72 0.81
N TRP A 93 0.18 23.04 -0.33
CA TRP A 93 0.06 21.59 -0.44
C TRP A 93 1.27 20.88 0.14
N THR A 94 2.46 21.47 0.00
CA THR A 94 3.68 20.96 0.67
C THR A 94 3.45 20.92 2.18
N GLN A 95 2.94 22.01 2.77
CA GLN A 95 2.65 22.07 4.20
C GLN A 95 1.55 21.09 4.62
N ARG A 96 0.48 20.94 3.82
CA ARG A 96 -0.59 19.95 4.06
C ARG A 96 -0.03 18.54 4.22
N VAL A 97 0.90 18.14 3.36
CA VAL A 97 1.55 16.81 3.44
C VAL A 97 2.46 16.70 4.65
N VAL A 98 3.28 17.72 4.91
CA VAL A 98 4.15 17.78 6.11
C VAL A 98 3.33 17.61 7.38
N ASP A 99 2.26 18.39 7.53
CA ASP A 99 1.38 18.33 8.71
C ASP A 99 0.69 16.97 8.83
N GLY A 100 0.29 16.37 7.71
CA GLY A 100 -0.26 15.02 7.67
C GLY A 100 0.71 13.96 8.22
N ILE A 101 1.95 13.98 7.75
CA ILE A 101 3.00 13.05 8.19
C ILE A 101 3.40 13.31 9.65
N ALA A 102 3.48 14.59 10.06
CA ALA A 102 3.89 15.00 11.40
C ALA A 102 2.98 14.45 12.51
N LYS A 103 1.70 14.16 12.20
CA LYS A 103 0.77 13.48 13.14
C LYS A 103 1.27 12.12 13.64
N THR A 104 2.19 11.48 12.93
CA THR A 104 2.81 10.22 13.36
C THR A 104 3.91 10.40 14.42
N GLY A 105 4.32 11.63 14.72
CA GLY A 105 5.44 11.97 15.61
C GLY A 105 6.81 11.94 14.94
N LYS A 106 6.93 11.33 13.75
CA LYS A 106 8.24 11.19 13.10
C LYS A 106 8.79 12.52 12.58
N PRO A 107 10.12 12.68 12.47
CA PRO A 107 10.72 13.86 11.87
C PRO A 107 10.31 14.04 10.40
N VAL A 108 9.74 15.20 10.08
CA VAL A 108 9.38 15.59 8.73
C VAL A 108 9.70 17.06 8.48
N TRP A 109 10.13 17.40 7.27
CA TRP A 109 10.40 18.77 6.87
C TRP A 109 9.99 19.00 5.42
N GLY A 110 9.45 20.17 5.11
CA GLY A 110 8.97 20.52 3.77
C GLY A 110 9.67 21.72 3.16
N ILE A 111 9.77 21.73 1.84
CA ILE A 111 10.23 22.87 1.05
C ILE A 111 9.52 22.95 -0.29
N SER A 112 9.14 24.16 -0.70
CA SER A 112 8.62 24.43 -2.04
C SER A 112 9.71 24.88 -3.01
N ILE A 113 9.61 24.48 -4.27
CA ILE A 113 10.52 24.91 -5.35
C ILE A 113 10.24 26.35 -5.77
N GLU A 114 8.96 26.75 -5.83
CA GLU A 114 8.59 28.11 -6.21
C GLU A 114 9.25 29.14 -5.28
N GLN A 115 9.64 30.28 -5.86
CA GLN A 115 10.36 31.38 -5.20
C GLN A 115 11.80 31.08 -4.77
N LYS A 116 12.25 29.81 -4.79
CA LYS A 116 13.63 29.41 -4.45
C LYS A 116 14.43 28.92 -5.65
N GLY A 117 13.76 28.26 -6.59
CA GLY A 117 14.40 27.55 -7.70
C GLY A 117 15.10 26.26 -7.25
N ASP A 118 15.41 25.39 -8.20
CA ASP A 118 15.88 24.03 -7.93
C ASP A 118 17.18 23.97 -7.12
N LEU A 119 18.19 24.77 -7.47
CA LEU A 119 19.50 24.70 -6.83
C LEU A 119 19.45 24.99 -5.32
N GLU A 120 18.69 26.01 -4.92
CA GLU A 120 18.56 26.39 -3.52
C GLU A 120 17.70 25.40 -2.75
N THR A 121 16.63 24.88 -3.38
CA THR A 121 15.79 23.82 -2.81
C THR A 121 16.61 22.54 -2.57
N ILE A 122 17.35 22.08 -3.57
CA ILE A 122 18.23 20.90 -3.48
C ILE A 122 19.27 21.11 -2.37
N ARG A 123 19.88 22.30 -2.28
CA ARG A 123 20.86 22.62 -1.23
C ARG A 123 20.25 22.48 0.17
N GLN A 124 19.12 23.14 0.44
CA GLN A 124 18.46 23.10 1.76
C GLN A 124 17.96 21.69 2.12
N ALA A 125 17.29 21.03 1.17
CA ALA A 125 16.81 19.66 1.34
C ALA A 125 17.94 18.67 1.59
N SER A 126 19.09 18.83 0.92
CA SER A 126 20.27 17.98 1.16
C SER A 126 20.81 18.12 2.59
N TRP A 127 20.85 19.34 3.14
CA TRP A 127 21.24 19.54 4.54
C TRP A 127 20.27 18.88 5.51
N LYS A 128 18.97 19.06 5.30
CA LYS A 128 17.95 18.43 6.15
C LYS A 128 17.97 16.90 6.05
N ALA A 129 18.11 16.36 4.84
CA ALA A 129 18.19 14.93 4.60
C ALA A 129 19.41 14.31 5.31
N LYS A 130 20.56 15.00 5.31
CA LYS A 130 21.74 14.58 6.07
C LYS A 130 21.46 14.50 7.57
N GLU A 131 20.81 15.52 8.15
CA GLU A 131 20.42 15.51 9.57
C GLU A 131 19.52 14.30 9.88
N PHE A 132 18.54 14.02 9.03
CA PHE A 132 17.66 12.87 9.19
C PHE A 132 18.37 11.52 9.04
N VAL A 133 19.34 11.40 8.13
CA VAL A 133 20.15 10.17 8.00
C VAL A 133 20.98 9.92 9.25
N HIS A 134 21.61 10.97 9.81
CA HIS A 134 22.36 10.84 11.06
C HIS A 134 21.46 10.34 12.18
N TRP A 135 20.32 11.01 12.40
CA TRP A 135 19.35 10.60 13.42
C TRP A 135 18.81 9.18 13.19
N ALA A 136 18.40 8.85 11.97
CA ALA A 136 17.84 7.54 11.65
C ALA A 136 18.86 6.41 11.85
N SER A 137 20.15 6.67 11.59
CA SER A 137 21.22 5.68 11.74
C SER A 137 21.52 5.26 13.19
N GLU A 138 21.10 6.07 14.16
CA GLU A 138 21.26 5.78 15.59
C GLU A 138 20.16 4.82 16.10
N LEU A 139 19.03 4.71 15.39
CA LEU A 139 17.92 3.86 15.78
C LEU A 139 18.28 2.38 15.65
N GLN A 140 18.03 1.63 16.71
CA GLN A 140 18.21 0.18 16.75
C GLN A 140 16.87 -0.54 16.59
N ARG A 141 16.94 -1.77 16.09
CA ARG A 141 15.78 -2.67 16.14
C ARG A 141 15.54 -3.12 17.57
N GLU A 142 14.29 -3.34 17.90
CA GLU A 142 13.85 -3.95 19.15
C GLU A 142 12.93 -5.13 18.87
N GLU A 143 12.74 -5.96 19.89
CA GLU A 143 11.83 -7.09 19.80
C GLU A 143 10.37 -6.59 19.85
N CYS A 144 9.61 -6.86 18.79
CA CYS A 144 8.20 -6.49 18.65
C CYS A 144 7.33 -7.73 18.49
N SER A 145 6.09 -7.68 18.96
CA SER A 145 5.14 -8.78 18.80
C SER A 145 4.71 -8.93 17.35
N ILE A 146 4.54 -10.17 16.86
CA ILE A 146 4.01 -10.43 15.52
C ILE A 146 2.66 -9.73 15.30
N SER A 147 1.85 -9.57 16.35
CA SER A 147 0.55 -8.88 16.32
C SER A 147 0.61 -7.41 15.91
N GLU A 148 1.80 -6.81 15.88
CA GLU A 148 2.02 -5.42 15.47
C GLU A 148 2.32 -5.30 13.97
N LEU A 149 2.50 -6.43 13.29
CA LEU A 149 2.89 -6.49 11.89
C LEU A 149 1.71 -6.27 10.95
N TRP A 150 1.91 -5.40 9.97
CA TRP A 150 0.92 -5.09 8.94
C TRP A 150 1.42 -5.61 7.60
N VAL A 151 0.73 -6.61 7.05
CA VAL A 151 1.14 -7.37 5.87
C VAL A 151 0.07 -7.29 4.81
N SER A 152 0.47 -6.93 3.60
CA SER A 152 -0.42 -6.92 2.44
C SER A 152 -0.06 -8.02 1.44
N THR A 153 -1.02 -8.37 0.59
CA THR A 153 -0.83 -9.28 -0.53
C THR A 153 -1.45 -8.72 -1.81
N LYS A 154 -0.74 -8.93 -2.91
CA LYS A 154 -1.17 -8.59 -4.27
C LYS A 154 -0.61 -9.62 -5.24
N CYS A 155 -1.43 -10.24 -6.10
CA CYS A 155 -0.91 -11.24 -7.03
C CYS A 155 -0.20 -10.59 -8.24
N GLY A 156 0.85 -11.19 -8.77
CA GLY A 156 1.67 -10.62 -9.84
C GLY A 156 1.11 -10.87 -11.23
N GLU A 157 1.89 -11.58 -12.04
CA GLU A 157 1.43 -12.11 -13.32
C GLU A 157 0.92 -13.53 -13.08
N SER A 158 -0.40 -13.66 -12.92
CA SER A 158 -1.04 -14.94 -12.62
C SER A 158 -0.94 -15.91 -13.79
N ASP A 159 -0.60 -17.16 -13.48
CA ASP A 159 -0.57 -18.32 -14.37
C ASP A 159 -1.40 -19.46 -13.75
N THR A 160 -1.46 -20.63 -14.41
CA THR A 160 -2.14 -21.81 -13.85
C THR A 160 -1.58 -22.23 -12.48
N THR A 161 -0.28 -22.04 -12.22
CA THR A 161 0.34 -22.46 -10.95
C THR A 161 0.02 -21.51 -9.79
N THR A 162 -0.36 -20.27 -10.08
CA THR A 162 -0.61 -19.22 -9.09
C THR A 162 -1.73 -19.61 -8.12
N GLY A 163 -2.88 -20.04 -8.66
CA GLY A 163 -4.02 -20.52 -7.85
C GLY A 163 -3.79 -21.87 -7.17
N LEU A 164 -2.75 -22.61 -7.55
CA LEU A 164 -2.46 -23.96 -7.03
C LEU A 164 -1.30 -23.97 -6.02
N GLY A 165 -0.41 -22.98 -6.07
CA GLY A 165 0.83 -22.95 -5.30
C GLY A 165 1.09 -21.63 -4.60
N SER A 166 1.36 -20.55 -5.35
CA SER A 166 1.86 -19.29 -4.78
C SER A 166 0.79 -18.56 -3.95
N CYS A 167 -0.44 -18.41 -4.46
CA CYS A 167 -1.55 -17.84 -3.70
C CYS A 167 -1.92 -18.70 -2.47
N PRO A 168 -2.12 -20.03 -2.58
CA PRO A 168 -2.35 -20.89 -1.41
C PRO A 168 -1.25 -20.82 -0.35
N THR A 169 0.02 -20.60 -0.76
CA THR A 169 1.14 -20.43 0.18
C THR A 169 0.99 -19.15 1.01
N VAL A 170 0.60 -18.04 0.38
CA VAL A 170 0.30 -16.78 1.09
C VAL A 170 -0.97 -16.92 1.92
N GLY A 171 -2.00 -17.59 1.40
CA GLY A 171 -3.23 -17.85 2.14
C GLY A 171 -2.98 -18.65 3.43
N ASN A 172 -2.11 -19.65 3.36
CA ASN A 172 -1.67 -20.43 4.52
C ASN A 172 -0.92 -19.58 5.55
N MET A 173 -0.21 -18.52 5.14
CA MET A 173 0.36 -17.54 6.08
C MET A 173 -0.76 -16.76 6.79
N TYR A 174 -1.76 -16.25 6.07
CA TYR A 174 -2.86 -15.51 6.68
C TYR A 174 -3.67 -16.36 7.66
N ASP A 175 -4.05 -17.59 7.28
CA ASP A 175 -4.79 -18.50 8.17
C ASP A 175 -4.04 -18.79 9.48
N LYS A 176 -2.70 -18.71 9.47
CA LYS A 176 -1.86 -18.93 10.65
C LYS A 176 -1.63 -17.68 11.47
N LEU A 177 -1.47 -16.52 10.85
CA LEU A 177 -1.01 -15.31 11.51
C LEU A 177 -2.12 -14.32 11.85
N LEU A 178 -3.26 -14.32 11.13
CA LEU A 178 -4.41 -13.49 11.50
C LEU A 178 -4.94 -13.83 12.91
N PRO A 179 -5.03 -15.11 13.34
CA PRO A 179 -5.37 -15.45 14.71
C PRO A 179 -4.38 -14.94 15.76
N GLU A 180 -3.12 -14.70 15.38
CA GLU A 180 -2.09 -14.11 16.26
C GLU A 180 -2.13 -12.57 16.27
N GLY A 181 -3.08 -11.97 15.54
CA GLY A 181 -3.39 -10.56 15.60
C GLY A 181 -2.65 -9.66 14.63
N ILE A 182 -2.11 -10.19 13.53
CA ILE A 182 -1.57 -9.33 12.46
C ILE A 182 -2.69 -8.51 11.80
N TYR A 183 -2.30 -7.45 11.11
CA TYR A 183 -3.19 -6.75 10.17
C TYR A 183 -2.87 -7.23 8.76
N GLY A 184 -3.90 -7.73 8.07
CA GLY A 184 -3.83 -8.20 6.70
C GLY A 184 -4.51 -7.24 5.73
N PHE A 185 -3.95 -7.09 4.54
CA PHE A 185 -4.57 -6.34 3.44
C PHE A 185 -4.59 -7.20 2.18
N PHE A 186 -5.69 -7.17 1.45
CA PHE A 186 -5.78 -7.66 0.08
C PHE A 186 -6.72 -6.74 -0.72
N GLY A 187 -6.69 -6.82 -2.04
CA GLY A 187 -7.50 -5.97 -2.92
C GLY A 187 -7.60 -6.59 -4.30
N GLU A 188 -7.44 -5.75 -5.33
CA GLU A 188 -7.55 -6.09 -6.77
C GLU A 188 -9.03 -6.25 -7.19
N THR A 189 -9.80 -5.16 -7.08
CA THR A 189 -11.28 -5.16 -7.19
C THR A 189 -11.78 -5.82 -8.47
N SER A 190 -11.16 -5.53 -9.61
CA SER A 190 -11.56 -6.11 -10.89
C SER A 190 -11.20 -7.60 -11.02
N GLU A 191 -10.16 -8.09 -10.32
CA GLU A 191 -9.76 -9.51 -10.38
C GLU A 191 -10.68 -10.45 -9.61
N ILE A 192 -11.64 -9.90 -8.84
CA ILE A 192 -12.63 -10.69 -8.13
C ILE A 192 -13.83 -11.04 -9.03
N THR A 193 -13.92 -10.47 -10.23
CA THR A 193 -14.99 -10.77 -11.20
C THR A 193 -15.06 -12.27 -11.51
N GLY A 194 -16.21 -12.89 -11.26
CA GLY A 194 -16.41 -14.34 -11.38
C GLY A 194 -16.35 -15.10 -10.05
N ALA A 195 -15.79 -14.49 -9.01
CA ALA A 195 -15.74 -15.02 -7.64
C ALA A 195 -16.34 -14.07 -6.60
N GLU A 196 -17.06 -13.02 -7.02
CA GLU A 196 -17.62 -11.98 -6.15
C GLU A 196 -18.57 -12.54 -5.08
N HIS A 197 -19.42 -13.49 -5.45
CA HIS A 197 -20.33 -14.18 -4.53
C HIS A 197 -19.60 -15.01 -3.47
N ILE A 198 -18.36 -15.46 -3.75
CA ILE A 198 -17.50 -16.14 -2.77
C ILE A 198 -16.83 -15.10 -1.89
N CYS A 199 -16.25 -14.06 -2.49
CA CYS A 199 -15.61 -12.98 -1.76
C CYS A 199 -16.57 -12.33 -0.76
N GLN A 200 -17.80 -12.00 -1.16
CA GLN A 200 -18.82 -11.45 -0.27
C GLN A 200 -19.07 -12.33 0.97
N LYS A 201 -19.10 -13.66 0.81
CA LYS A 201 -19.28 -14.62 1.90
C LYS A 201 -18.05 -14.75 2.82
N ARG A 202 -16.89 -14.23 2.40
CA ARG A 202 -15.66 -14.15 3.21
C ARG A 202 -15.64 -12.95 4.15
N ALA A 203 -16.62 -12.06 4.08
CA ALA A 203 -16.81 -11.05 5.10
C ALA A 203 -17.08 -11.68 6.48
N ILE A 204 -16.68 -10.98 7.55
CA ILE A 204 -16.94 -11.42 8.92
C ILE A 204 -18.43 -11.53 9.25
N ASN A 205 -19.25 -10.67 8.63
CA ASN A 205 -20.70 -10.63 8.76
C ASN A 205 -21.35 -10.09 7.47
N GLU A 206 -22.69 -10.13 7.42
CA GLU A 206 -23.48 -9.70 6.26
C GLU A 206 -23.33 -8.20 5.97
N GLU A 207 -23.25 -7.35 6.99
CA GLU A 207 -23.10 -5.90 6.83
C GLU A 207 -21.81 -5.53 6.08
N VAL A 208 -20.68 -6.13 6.47
CA VAL A 208 -19.40 -5.95 5.78
C VAL A 208 -19.44 -6.56 4.38
N GLY A 209 -20.12 -7.70 4.21
CA GLY A 209 -20.32 -8.30 2.88
C GLY A 209 -21.09 -7.39 1.93
N GLU A 210 -22.19 -6.80 2.39
CA GLU A 210 -23.02 -5.87 1.61
C GLU A 210 -22.30 -4.56 1.29
N ARG A 211 -21.53 -4.01 2.24
CA ARG A 211 -20.66 -2.85 1.97
C ARG A 211 -19.64 -3.17 0.89
N TRP A 212 -19.00 -4.34 0.98
CA TRP A 212 -18.00 -4.77 0.01
C TRP A 212 -18.64 -4.94 -1.37
N TYR A 213 -19.80 -5.59 -1.44
CA TYR A 213 -20.49 -5.82 -2.71
C TYR A 213 -20.92 -4.51 -3.38
N LYS A 214 -21.35 -3.50 -2.61
CA LYS A 214 -21.65 -2.16 -3.14
C LYS A 214 -20.42 -1.48 -3.74
N MET A 215 -19.27 -1.53 -3.05
CA MET A 215 -18.01 -0.98 -3.55
C MET A 215 -17.56 -1.72 -4.82
N TRP A 216 -17.55 -3.06 -4.80
CA TRP A 216 -17.19 -3.86 -5.97
C TRP A 216 -18.12 -3.54 -7.15
N LYS A 217 -19.44 -3.50 -6.92
CA LYS A 217 -20.41 -3.20 -7.96
C LYS A 217 -20.24 -1.79 -8.54
N ALA A 218 -19.97 -0.79 -7.70
CA ALA A 218 -19.68 0.56 -8.18
C ALA A 218 -18.45 0.57 -9.10
N TYR A 219 -17.38 -0.17 -8.73
CA TYR A 219 -16.20 -0.32 -9.60
C TYR A 219 -16.57 -0.96 -10.95
N GLN A 220 -17.38 -2.02 -10.94
CA GLN A 220 -17.83 -2.66 -12.18
C GLN A 220 -18.67 -1.72 -13.03
N ASP A 221 -19.67 -1.05 -12.44
CA ASP A 221 -20.63 -0.22 -13.17
C ASP A 221 -20.00 1.08 -13.70
N GLU A 222 -19.16 1.74 -12.89
CA GLU A 222 -18.63 3.09 -13.18
C GLU A 222 -17.29 3.08 -13.89
N VAL A 223 -16.47 2.04 -13.72
CA VAL A 223 -15.14 1.94 -14.35
C VAL A 223 -15.16 0.95 -15.51
N ILE A 224 -15.58 -0.29 -15.25
CA ILE A 224 -15.45 -1.36 -16.26
C ILE A 224 -16.55 -1.23 -17.32
N PHE A 225 -17.81 -1.37 -16.94
CA PHE A 225 -18.92 -1.43 -17.88
C PHE A 225 -19.19 -0.09 -18.58
N ALA A 226 -18.88 1.03 -17.93
CA ALA A 226 -18.97 2.36 -18.53
C ALA A 226 -17.95 2.60 -19.66
N HIS A 227 -16.80 1.90 -19.63
CA HIS A 227 -15.68 2.16 -20.53
C HIS A 227 -15.21 0.94 -21.34
N GLN A 228 -15.88 -0.21 -21.20
CA GLN A 228 -15.51 -1.42 -21.93
C GLN A 228 -15.72 -1.27 -23.44
N THR A 229 -14.78 -1.77 -24.23
CA THR A 229 -14.85 -1.80 -25.70
C THR A 229 -15.17 -3.18 -26.26
N ASP A 230 -14.98 -4.22 -25.45
CA ASP A 230 -15.31 -5.62 -25.68
C ASP A 230 -15.55 -6.31 -24.32
N ASP A 231 -15.61 -7.64 -24.27
CA ASP A 231 -15.80 -8.42 -23.04
C ASP A 231 -14.57 -8.24 -22.10
N LEU A 232 -14.64 -7.22 -21.25
CA LEU A 232 -13.61 -6.74 -20.32
C LEU A 232 -12.33 -6.13 -20.95
N SER A 233 -12.41 -5.65 -22.19
CA SER A 233 -11.40 -4.79 -22.86
C SER A 233 -9.98 -5.36 -22.91
N ASP A 234 -9.80 -6.66 -23.20
CA ASP A 234 -8.47 -7.34 -23.19
C ASP A 234 -7.69 -7.17 -21.85
N SER A 235 -8.34 -6.63 -20.81
CA SER A 235 -7.68 -6.15 -19.60
C SER A 235 -7.58 -7.25 -18.56
N GLN A 236 -8.56 -8.14 -18.51
CA GLN A 236 -8.65 -9.24 -17.57
C GLN A 236 -9.44 -10.43 -18.18
N PRO A 237 -8.88 -11.66 -18.22
CA PRO A 237 -7.46 -11.99 -17.99
C PRO A 237 -6.54 -11.27 -18.98
N THR A 238 -5.34 -10.88 -18.55
CA THR A 238 -4.36 -10.25 -19.47
C THR A 238 -3.84 -11.28 -20.48
N LYS A 239 -3.25 -10.81 -21.60
CA LYS A 239 -2.59 -11.71 -22.57
C LYS A 239 -1.55 -12.64 -21.92
N GLY A 240 -0.77 -12.11 -20.99
CA GLY A 240 0.20 -12.89 -20.21
C GLY A 240 -0.47 -13.97 -19.34
N ASN A 241 -1.65 -13.69 -18.77
CA ASN A 241 -2.42 -14.70 -18.02
C ASN A 241 -2.90 -15.84 -18.92
N ILE A 242 -3.38 -15.53 -20.12
CA ILE A 242 -3.87 -16.52 -21.08
C ILE A 242 -2.71 -17.37 -21.59
N GLU A 243 -1.56 -16.76 -21.92
CA GLU A 243 -0.33 -17.47 -22.26
C GLU A 243 0.18 -18.33 -21.10
N GLY A 244 0.01 -17.86 -19.86
CA GLY A 244 0.25 -18.59 -18.61
C GLY A 244 -0.75 -19.71 -18.30
N GLY A 245 -1.73 -19.94 -19.18
CA GLY A 245 -2.65 -21.09 -19.12
C GLY A 245 -3.97 -20.85 -18.40
N LEU A 246 -4.32 -19.60 -18.07
CA LEU A 246 -5.64 -19.26 -17.52
C LEU A 246 -6.68 -19.12 -18.64
N THR A 247 -7.79 -19.85 -18.53
CA THR A 247 -8.77 -19.99 -19.61
C THR A 247 -9.98 -19.06 -19.46
N THR A 248 -10.35 -18.68 -18.23
CA THR A 248 -11.47 -17.76 -17.96
C THR A 248 -11.15 -16.79 -16.82
N ILE A 249 -11.95 -15.72 -16.69
CA ILE A 249 -11.81 -14.78 -15.59
C ILE A 249 -12.19 -15.41 -14.25
N GLU A 250 -13.17 -16.31 -14.23
CA GLU A 250 -13.57 -17.05 -13.02
C GLU A 250 -12.42 -17.92 -12.50
N GLU A 251 -11.69 -18.62 -13.38
CA GLU A 251 -10.52 -19.41 -13.00
C GLU A 251 -9.46 -18.54 -12.32
N LYS A 252 -9.20 -17.36 -12.90
CA LYS A 252 -8.28 -16.37 -12.34
C LYS A 252 -8.76 -15.86 -10.98
N ALA A 253 -10.02 -15.47 -10.87
CA ALA A 253 -10.61 -14.90 -9.65
C ALA A 253 -10.62 -15.90 -8.49
N LEU A 254 -10.91 -17.17 -8.78
CA LEU A 254 -10.83 -18.26 -7.79
C LEU A 254 -9.40 -18.45 -7.28
N GLY A 255 -8.42 -18.47 -8.19
CA GLY A 255 -7.00 -18.56 -7.82
C GLY A 255 -6.51 -17.32 -7.06
N ASN A 256 -7.00 -16.14 -7.41
CA ASN A 256 -6.72 -14.88 -6.71
C ASN A 256 -7.22 -14.94 -5.26
N LEU A 257 -8.45 -15.41 -5.00
CA LEU A 257 -8.99 -15.51 -3.63
C LEU A 257 -8.22 -16.49 -2.72
N GLU A 258 -7.49 -17.45 -3.27
CA GLU A 258 -6.65 -18.36 -2.47
C GLU A 258 -5.59 -17.61 -1.64
N LYS A 259 -5.20 -16.40 -2.06
CA LYS A 259 -4.19 -15.58 -1.37
C LYS A 259 -4.60 -15.16 0.05
N ILE A 260 -5.89 -15.18 0.38
CA ILE A 260 -6.39 -14.87 1.73
C ILE A 260 -6.58 -16.12 2.60
N GLY A 261 -6.32 -17.32 2.07
CA GLY A 261 -6.43 -18.57 2.82
C GLY A 261 -7.84 -19.14 2.87
N ARG A 262 -7.98 -20.26 3.58
CA ARG A 262 -9.20 -21.09 3.61
C ARG A 262 -10.14 -20.75 4.75
N THR A 263 -9.65 -20.15 5.83
CA THR A 263 -10.44 -19.87 7.03
C THR A 263 -10.58 -18.38 7.35
N SER A 264 -9.67 -17.56 6.84
CA SER A 264 -9.61 -16.14 7.14
C SER A 264 -10.78 -15.34 6.57
N LYS A 265 -11.37 -14.48 7.40
CA LYS A 265 -12.44 -13.56 6.98
C LYS A 265 -11.95 -12.13 7.07
N TYR A 266 -12.40 -11.28 6.16
CA TYR A 266 -12.11 -9.86 6.25
C TYR A 266 -13.13 -9.13 7.13
N ILE A 267 -12.63 -8.20 7.93
CA ILE A 267 -13.38 -7.53 8.99
C ILE A 267 -13.92 -6.17 8.57
N ASP A 268 -13.34 -5.56 7.52
CA ASP A 268 -13.76 -4.27 6.99
C ASP A 268 -13.26 -4.06 5.55
N ILE A 269 -13.75 -3.00 4.92
CA ILE A 269 -13.30 -2.50 3.62
C ILE A 269 -12.65 -1.13 3.82
N LEU A 270 -11.58 -0.88 3.07
CA LEU A 270 -10.81 0.34 3.07
C LEU A 270 -10.94 1.03 1.71
N ASP A 271 -11.11 2.34 1.75
CA ASP A 271 -10.93 3.20 0.58
C ASP A 271 -9.44 3.18 0.13
N PRO A 272 -9.13 3.63 -1.10
CA PRO A 272 -7.76 3.74 -1.58
C PRO A 272 -6.85 4.50 -0.60
N ALA A 273 -5.74 3.87 -0.19
CA ALA A 273 -4.76 4.40 0.77
C ALA A 273 -5.30 4.69 2.19
N GLU A 274 -6.48 4.20 2.54
CA GLU A 274 -7.00 4.31 3.90
C GLU A 274 -6.27 3.36 4.86
N ALA A 275 -6.02 3.83 6.09
CA ALA A 275 -5.44 3.02 7.15
C ALA A 275 -6.54 2.30 7.97
N PRO A 276 -6.35 1.02 8.33
CA PRO A 276 -7.22 0.26 9.23
C PRO A 276 -7.60 0.99 10.53
N GLN A 277 -8.90 1.01 10.85
CA GLN A 277 -9.42 1.55 12.12
C GLN A 277 -10.14 0.50 12.98
N SER A 278 -10.58 -0.61 12.39
CA SER A 278 -11.43 -1.62 13.04
C SER A 278 -10.67 -2.69 13.85
N GLY A 279 -9.40 -2.45 14.17
CA GLY A 279 -8.53 -3.36 14.93
C GLY A 279 -7.78 -4.38 14.08
N ASN A 280 -7.17 -5.38 14.71
CA ASN A 280 -6.42 -6.42 14.00
C ASN A 280 -7.34 -7.36 13.23
N GLY A 281 -6.96 -7.71 12.00
CA GLY A 281 -7.72 -8.58 11.12
C GLY A 281 -7.35 -8.38 9.66
N LEU A 282 -8.12 -8.99 8.76
CA LEU A 282 -7.93 -8.86 7.32
C LEU A 282 -8.85 -7.78 6.76
N TYR A 283 -8.34 -6.95 5.85
CA TYR A 283 -9.04 -5.84 5.22
C TYR A 283 -9.05 -5.99 3.71
N PHE A 284 -10.19 -5.70 3.07
CA PHE A 284 -10.24 -5.50 1.63
C PHE A 284 -9.98 -4.02 1.32
N MET A 285 -8.93 -3.69 0.57
CA MET A 285 -8.70 -2.33 0.09
C MET A 285 -9.14 -2.20 -1.37
N ASP A 286 -10.08 -1.29 -1.61
CA ASP A 286 -10.49 -0.97 -2.98
C ASP A 286 -9.28 -0.45 -3.75
N SER A 287 -8.97 -1.12 -4.85
CA SER A 287 -7.78 -0.88 -5.65
C SER A 287 -7.93 -1.45 -7.05
N SER A 288 -7.33 -0.74 -8.00
CA SER A 288 -6.99 -1.29 -9.31
C SER A 288 -6.09 -2.52 -9.15
N SER A 289 -6.18 -3.42 -10.12
CA SER A 289 -5.41 -4.67 -10.19
C SER A 289 -3.97 -4.45 -10.69
N ALA A 290 -3.65 -3.23 -11.12
CA ALA A 290 -2.29 -2.84 -11.47
C ALA A 290 -1.36 -2.95 -10.26
N ALA A 291 -0.24 -3.67 -10.45
CA ALA A 291 0.71 -3.97 -9.37
C ALA A 291 1.21 -2.73 -8.63
N ALA A 292 1.65 -1.73 -9.41
CA ALA A 292 2.23 -0.50 -8.87
C ALA A 292 1.22 0.31 -8.06
N GLU A 293 -0.04 0.36 -8.50
CA GLU A 293 -1.09 1.13 -7.82
C GLU A 293 -1.50 0.42 -6.52
N CYS A 294 -1.86 -0.86 -6.58
CA CYS A 294 -2.32 -1.62 -5.43
C CYS A 294 -1.27 -1.66 -4.30
N VAL A 295 -0.01 -1.94 -4.63
CA VAL A 295 1.08 -1.97 -3.64
C VAL A 295 1.35 -0.58 -3.05
N THR A 296 1.30 0.48 -3.87
CA THR A 296 1.42 1.87 -3.40
C THR A 296 0.33 2.23 -2.40
N LEU A 297 -0.93 1.92 -2.71
CA LEU A 297 -2.07 2.20 -1.83
C LEU A 297 -1.95 1.44 -0.51
N MET A 298 -1.60 0.15 -0.54
CA MET A 298 -1.44 -0.65 0.68
C MET A 298 -0.23 -0.21 1.52
N ALA A 299 0.85 0.23 0.88
CA ALA A 299 1.97 0.85 1.57
C ALA A 299 1.55 2.17 2.22
N ALA A 300 0.80 3.01 1.53
CA ALA A 300 0.26 4.25 2.08
C ALA A 300 -0.74 4.01 3.23
N GLY A 301 -1.56 2.95 3.13
CA GLY A 301 -2.43 2.45 4.20
C GLY A 301 -1.67 1.87 5.40
N GLY A 302 -0.34 1.73 5.30
CA GLY A 302 0.54 1.42 6.42
C GLY A 302 1.07 -0.01 6.47
N ALA A 303 0.86 -0.83 5.43
CA ALA A 303 1.50 -2.13 5.31
C ALA A 303 3.02 -1.97 5.23
N VAL A 304 3.76 -2.80 5.97
CA VAL A 304 5.23 -2.73 6.06
C VAL A 304 5.92 -3.90 5.35
N ILE A 305 5.15 -4.93 5.02
CA ILE A 305 5.55 -6.08 4.21
C ILE A 305 4.50 -6.30 3.13
N HIS A 306 4.96 -6.61 1.92
CA HIS A 306 4.14 -7.00 0.79
C HIS A 306 4.51 -8.42 0.37
N THR A 307 3.52 -9.29 0.28
CA THR A 307 3.64 -10.59 -0.36
C THR A 307 3.14 -10.46 -1.80
N PHE A 308 3.92 -10.98 -2.75
CA PHE A 308 3.65 -10.81 -4.18
C PHE A 308 3.74 -12.18 -4.88
N PRO A 309 2.74 -13.05 -4.73
CA PRO A 309 2.70 -14.33 -5.43
C PRO A 309 2.54 -14.10 -6.93
N THR A 310 3.34 -14.77 -7.76
CA THR A 310 3.34 -14.65 -9.23
C THR A 310 3.58 -16.03 -9.85
N GLY A 311 3.24 -16.19 -11.13
CA GLY A 311 3.59 -17.34 -11.96
C GLY A 311 5.07 -17.41 -12.32
#